data_AF-A0AB39XYK7-F1
#
_entry.id   AF-A0AB39XYK7-F1
#
_cell.length_a   1.000
_cell.length_b   1.000
_cell.length_c   1.000
_cell.angle_alpha   90.00
_cell.angle_beta   90.00
_cell.angle_gamma   90.00
#
_symmetry.space_group_name_H-M   'P 1'
#
loop_
_entity.id
_entity.type
_entity.pdbx_description
1 polymer ?
#
loop_
_entity_poly.entity_id
_entity_poly.type
_entity_poly.pdbx_seq_one_letter_code
_entity_poly.pdbx_strand_id
1 'polypeptide(L)'
;MTSLEFRLSPVKDIYGGPILFELDSAGTALRSFRDFIADAPEQLGGFPAFQIAPPLPFIPEDRHGEPFVLIVSCWAGLPEEGERALQPFHDFAPVVAEHVGVMPYPALNSAFDALVPPGLQHYWKANFVTELSDAAIEAHLVHGPRLPAVNSTVHIYPINGACHRVAPDATAFRLPGRLLRHRHRRHVAGPRRQ
;
A
#
# COMPACT_ATOMS: atom_id res chain seq x y z
N MET A 1 25.26 -17.99 11.15
CA MET A 1 24.97 -17.98 9.70
C MET A 1 25.96 -17.04 9.03
N THR A 2 26.66 -17.48 8.00
CA THR A 2 27.74 -16.69 7.34
C THR A 2 27.48 -16.42 5.87
N SER A 3 26.50 -17.11 5.26
CA SER A 3 26.03 -16.86 3.90
C SER A 3 24.53 -17.19 3.78
N LEU A 4 23.88 -16.59 2.78
CA LEU A 4 22.52 -16.86 2.35
C LEU A 4 22.51 -16.94 0.82
N GLU A 5 21.76 -17.90 0.27
CA GLU A 5 21.54 -18.04 -1.16
C GLU A 5 20.06 -17.79 -1.47
N PHE A 6 19.80 -16.99 -2.49
CA PHE A 6 18.44 -16.61 -2.88
C PHE A 6 18.19 -16.98 -4.35
N ARG A 7 16.99 -17.49 -4.62
CA ARG A 7 16.48 -17.55 -6.00
C ARG A 7 16.02 -16.16 -6.41
N LEU A 8 16.52 -15.66 -7.54
CA LEU A 8 16.15 -14.35 -8.06
C LEU A 8 14.94 -14.43 -9.01
N SER A 9 14.19 -13.34 -9.09
CA SER A 9 13.13 -13.13 -10.08
C SER A 9 13.58 -12.06 -11.09
N PRO A 10 13.24 -12.18 -12.38
CA PRO A 10 13.71 -11.25 -13.42
C PRO A 10 12.89 -9.95 -13.42
N VAL A 11 13.04 -9.11 -12.39
CA VAL A 11 12.38 -7.81 -12.29
C VAL A 11 13.43 -6.73 -12.46
N LYS A 12 13.40 -6.05 -13.62
CA LYS A 12 14.30 -4.94 -13.92
C LYS A 12 13.61 -3.61 -13.64
N ASP A 13 12.56 -3.34 -14.41
CA ASP A 13 11.79 -2.11 -14.35
C ASP A 13 10.37 -2.43 -13.86
N ILE A 14 9.78 -1.49 -13.13
CA ILE A 14 8.39 -1.51 -12.65
C ILE A 14 7.68 -0.23 -13.09
N TYR A 15 6.37 -0.17 -12.89
CA TYR A 15 5.61 1.08 -12.94
C TYR A 15 5.05 1.37 -11.54
N GLY A 16 5.38 2.51 -10.93
CA GLY A 16 4.97 2.77 -9.56
C GLY A 16 5.46 4.10 -9.01
N GLY A 17 5.18 4.33 -7.72
CA GLY A 17 5.54 5.55 -7.02
C GLY A 17 4.45 6.05 -6.04
N PRO A 18 4.71 7.17 -5.34
CA PRO A 18 3.74 7.76 -4.42
C PRO A 18 2.63 8.51 -5.17
N ILE A 19 1.39 8.32 -4.70
CA ILE A 19 0.20 9.08 -5.10
C ILE A 19 -0.39 9.70 -3.83
N LEU A 20 -0.49 11.03 -3.75
CA LEU A 20 -0.97 11.76 -2.58
C LEU A 20 -2.42 12.20 -2.78
N PHE A 21 -3.24 12.05 -1.74
CA PHE A 21 -4.62 12.52 -1.66
C PHE A 21 -4.80 13.41 -0.45
N GLU A 22 -5.81 14.27 -0.49
CA GLU A 22 -6.18 15.11 0.66
C GLU A 22 -6.54 14.27 1.89
N LEU A 23 -6.27 14.79 3.09
CA LEU A 23 -6.66 14.11 4.33
C LEU A 23 -8.16 13.87 4.47
N ASP A 24 -8.97 14.79 3.94
CA ASP A 24 -10.42 14.63 3.90
C ASP A 24 -10.84 13.40 3.07
N SER A 25 -9.98 12.95 2.15
CA SER A 25 -10.18 11.74 1.36
C SER A 25 -9.62 10.47 2.00
N ALA A 26 -8.92 10.55 3.14
CA ALA A 26 -8.23 9.41 3.75
C ALA A 26 -9.18 8.26 4.10
N GLY A 27 -10.38 8.55 4.59
CA GLY A 27 -11.37 7.50 4.86
C GLY A 27 -11.77 6.75 3.59
N THR A 28 -12.02 7.48 2.50
CA THR A 28 -12.37 6.91 1.19
C THR A 28 -11.21 6.12 0.60
N ALA A 29 -10.00 6.67 0.63
CA ALA A 29 -8.79 6.00 0.13
C ALA A 29 -8.51 4.68 0.86
N LEU A 30 -8.57 4.68 2.21
CA LEU A 30 -8.31 3.48 3.01
C LEU A 30 -9.38 2.39 2.81
N ARG A 31 -10.66 2.77 2.75
CA ARG A 31 -11.76 1.82 2.48
C ARG A 31 -11.68 1.24 1.07
N SER A 32 -11.43 2.08 0.08
CA SER A 32 -11.31 1.65 -1.32
C SER A 32 -10.09 0.75 -1.51
N PHE A 33 -8.94 1.11 -0.92
CA PHE A 33 -7.74 0.29 -0.93
C PHE A 33 -7.99 -1.09 -0.31
N ARG A 34 -8.58 -1.14 0.89
CA ARG A 34 -8.95 -2.40 1.56
C ARG A 34 -9.80 -3.30 0.68
N ASP A 35 -10.84 -2.73 0.07
CA ASP A 35 -11.82 -3.50 -0.69
C ASP A 35 -11.25 -3.98 -2.03
N PHE A 36 -10.37 -3.20 -2.65
CA PHE A 36 -9.73 -3.51 -3.93
C PHE A 36 -8.53 -4.48 -3.80
N ILE A 37 -7.60 -4.22 -2.88
CA ILE A 37 -6.30 -4.90 -2.85
C ILE A 37 -6.41 -6.42 -2.57
N ALA A 38 -7.52 -6.86 -2.01
CA ALA A 38 -7.79 -8.28 -1.74
C ALA A 38 -8.00 -9.10 -3.02
N ASP A 39 -8.52 -8.47 -4.08
CA ASP A 39 -8.85 -9.08 -5.38
C ASP A 39 -7.92 -8.59 -6.52
N ALA A 40 -6.98 -7.68 -6.22
CA ALA A 40 -6.02 -7.17 -7.19
C ALA A 40 -5.10 -8.28 -7.75
N PRO A 41 -4.59 -8.13 -9.00
CA PRO A 41 -3.57 -9.03 -9.54
C PRO A 41 -2.34 -9.08 -8.64
N GLU A 42 -1.67 -10.23 -8.52
CA GLU A 42 -0.50 -10.38 -7.62
C GLU A 42 0.70 -9.49 -7.99
N GLN A 43 0.74 -8.99 -9.23
CA GLN A 43 1.75 -8.04 -9.69
C GLN A 43 1.49 -6.62 -9.18
N LEU A 44 0.27 -6.29 -8.76
CA LEU A 44 -0.08 -4.98 -8.21
C LEU A 44 0.05 -5.03 -6.68
N GLY A 45 1.04 -4.32 -6.19
CA GLY A 45 1.25 -4.05 -4.78
C GLY A 45 1.10 -2.57 -4.46
N GLY A 46 1.05 -2.30 -3.17
CA GLY A 46 1.18 -0.96 -2.63
C GLY A 46 0.80 -0.93 -1.17
N PHE A 47 0.97 0.22 -0.54
CA PHE A 47 0.52 0.43 0.83
C PHE A 47 0.04 1.87 1.00
N PRO A 48 -1.12 2.09 1.64
CA PRO A 48 -1.47 3.42 2.09
C PRO A 48 -0.63 3.81 3.30
N ALA A 49 -0.36 5.11 3.39
CA ALA A 49 0.39 5.70 4.46
C ALA A 49 -0.12 7.10 4.81
N PHE A 50 0.16 7.53 6.04
CA PHE A 50 0.15 8.94 6.40
C PHE A 50 1.58 9.47 6.42
N GLN A 51 1.79 10.64 5.83
CA GLN A 51 3.11 11.25 5.68
C GLN A 51 2.96 12.78 5.72
N ILE A 52 3.84 13.44 6.46
CA ILE A 52 4.02 14.88 6.31
C ILE A 52 4.79 15.10 5.01
N ALA A 53 4.26 15.94 4.11
CA ALA A 53 4.84 16.25 2.82
C ALA A 53 6.28 16.76 2.98
N PRO A 54 7.29 15.98 2.55
CA PRO A 54 8.65 16.48 2.44
C PRO A 54 8.75 17.50 1.29
N PRO A 55 9.82 18.29 1.23
CA PRO A 55 10.02 19.26 0.16
C PRO A 55 10.49 18.59 -1.14
N LEU A 56 9.64 17.74 -1.71
CA LEU A 56 9.92 17.02 -2.96
C LEU A 56 9.33 17.77 -4.17
N PRO A 57 10.01 17.81 -5.32
CA PRO A 57 9.60 18.66 -6.46
C PRO A 57 8.22 18.36 -7.07
N PHE A 58 7.70 17.15 -6.87
CA PHE A 58 6.38 16.76 -7.39
C PHE A 58 5.22 17.22 -6.48
N ILE A 59 5.53 17.70 -5.27
CA ILE A 59 4.56 18.21 -4.30
C ILE A 59 4.56 19.74 -4.42
N PRO A 60 3.38 20.40 -4.54
CA PRO A 60 3.30 21.86 -4.54
C PRO A 60 4.02 22.48 -3.34
N GLU A 61 4.83 23.52 -3.59
CA GLU A 61 5.70 24.12 -2.57
C GLU A 61 4.93 24.67 -1.36
N ASP A 62 3.74 25.22 -1.60
CA ASP A 62 2.84 25.76 -0.57
C ASP A 62 2.20 24.68 0.31
N ARG A 63 2.36 23.39 -0.05
CA ARG A 63 1.82 22.23 0.68
C ARG A 63 2.92 21.47 1.44
N HIS A 64 4.18 21.87 1.35
CA HIS A 64 5.27 21.23 2.10
C HIS A 64 5.03 21.36 3.62
N GLY A 65 5.25 20.28 4.36
CA GLY A 65 5.00 20.24 5.80
C GLY A 65 3.56 19.92 6.21
N GLU A 66 2.62 19.83 5.26
CA GLU A 66 1.26 19.36 5.55
C GLU A 66 1.17 17.84 5.60
N PRO A 67 0.35 17.26 6.49
CA PRO A 67 0.07 15.83 6.48
C PRO A 67 -0.85 15.45 5.33
N PHE A 68 -0.53 14.37 4.63
CA PHE A 68 -1.35 13.75 3.58
C PHE A 68 -1.58 12.26 3.87
N VAL A 69 -2.59 11.71 3.20
CA VAL A 69 -2.68 10.27 2.96
C VAL A 69 -2.08 10.00 1.58
N LEU A 70 -1.33 8.92 1.44
CA LEU A 70 -0.76 8.53 0.15
C LEU A 70 -0.85 7.02 -0.04
N ILE A 71 -0.70 6.58 -1.28
CA ILE A 71 -0.44 5.18 -1.64
C ILE A 71 0.91 5.12 -2.31
N VAL A 72 1.84 4.33 -1.76
CA VAL A 72 3.06 3.94 -2.48
C VAL A 72 2.70 2.72 -3.30
N SER A 73 2.69 2.88 -4.61
CA SER A 73 2.20 1.88 -5.57
C SER A 73 3.36 1.16 -6.26
N CYS A 74 3.13 -0.09 -6.65
CA CYS A 74 4.08 -0.88 -7.43
C CYS A 74 3.34 -1.87 -8.35
N TRP A 75 3.51 -1.73 -9.65
CA TRP A 75 3.17 -2.73 -10.64
C TRP A 75 4.44 -3.44 -11.12
N ALA A 76 4.58 -4.70 -10.69
CA ALA A 76 5.68 -5.60 -11.06
C ALA A 76 5.36 -6.48 -12.28
N GLY A 77 4.42 -6.06 -13.13
CA GLY A 77 4.14 -6.67 -14.42
C GLY A 77 4.85 -5.96 -15.56
N LEU A 78 4.30 -6.04 -16.77
CA LEU A 78 4.82 -5.30 -17.92
C LEU A 78 4.64 -3.79 -17.71
N PRO A 79 5.69 -2.95 -17.77
CA PRO A 79 5.58 -1.52 -17.48
C PRO A 79 4.56 -0.78 -18.36
N GLU A 80 4.37 -1.20 -19.61
CA GLU A 80 3.36 -0.65 -20.52
C GLU A 80 1.91 -0.87 -20.06
N GLU A 81 1.66 -1.83 -19.18
CA GLU A 81 0.35 -2.06 -18.57
C GLU A 81 0.17 -1.27 -17.26
N GLY A 82 1.22 -0.60 -16.79
CA GLY A 82 1.31 0.01 -15.47
C GLY A 82 0.28 1.10 -15.22
N GLU A 83 0.11 2.03 -16.16
CA GLU A 83 -0.89 3.12 -16.05
C GLU A 83 -2.30 2.54 -15.84
N ARG A 84 -2.68 1.56 -16.66
CA ARG A 84 -3.96 0.84 -16.53
C ARG A 84 -4.04 0.06 -15.20
N ALA A 85 -2.94 -0.52 -14.75
CA ALA A 85 -2.90 -1.29 -13.52
C ALA A 85 -3.08 -0.41 -12.27
N LEU A 86 -2.58 0.82 -12.29
CA LEU A 86 -2.66 1.78 -11.19
C LEU A 86 -3.95 2.62 -11.21
N GLN A 87 -4.67 2.68 -12.33
CA GLN A 87 -5.93 3.43 -12.46
C GLN A 87 -6.91 3.27 -11.27
N PRO A 88 -7.12 2.08 -10.68
CA PRO A 88 -7.98 1.96 -9.51
C PRO A 88 -7.53 2.83 -8.33
N PHE A 89 -6.23 3.03 -8.11
CA PHE A 89 -5.71 3.91 -7.07
C PHE A 89 -6.01 5.38 -7.38
N HIS A 90 -5.88 5.80 -8.63
CA HIS A 90 -6.27 7.15 -9.08
C HIS A 90 -7.77 7.41 -8.95
N ASP A 91 -8.60 6.38 -9.07
CA ASP A 91 -10.06 6.49 -8.97
C ASP A 91 -10.57 6.59 -7.52
N PHE A 92 -9.74 6.34 -6.51
CA PHE A 92 -10.17 6.35 -5.11
C PHE A 92 -10.53 7.75 -4.60
N ALA A 93 -9.79 8.78 -5.05
CA ALA A 93 -9.97 10.16 -4.66
C ALA A 93 -9.18 11.10 -5.59
N PRO A 94 -9.50 12.41 -5.63
CA PRO A 94 -8.69 13.38 -6.37
C PRO A 94 -7.23 13.38 -5.92
N VAL A 95 -6.32 13.25 -6.88
CA VAL A 95 -4.87 13.27 -6.64
C VAL A 95 -4.40 14.71 -6.45
N VAL A 96 -3.65 14.95 -5.37
CA VAL A 96 -3.01 16.25 -5.08
C VAL A 96 -1.68 16.36 -5.81
N ALA A 97 -0.88 15.30 -5.73
CA ALA A 97 0.47 15.23 -6.26
C ALA A 97 0.86 13.77 -6.43
N GLU A 98 1.70 13.47 -7.42
CA GLU A 98 2.23 12.12 -7.60
C GLU A 98 3.60 12.11 -8.27
N HIS A 99 4.33 11.03 -8.05
CA HIS A 99 5.54 10.71 -8.81
C HIS A 99 5.49 9.26 -9.26
N VAL A 100 4.56 8.98 -10.16
CA VAL A 100 4.31 7.65 -10.71
C VAL A 100 4.88 7.53 -12.12
N GLY A 101 5.58 6.44 -12.40
CA GLY A 101 6.09 6.16 -13.73
C GLY A 101 6.93 4.90 -13.78
N VAL A 102 7.54 4.67 -14.94
CA VAL A 102 8.49 3.57 -15.13
C VAL A 102 9.79 3.89 -14.40
N MET A 103 10.28 2.94 -13.58
CA MET A 103 11.55 3.08 -12.88
C MET A 103 12.22 1.71 -12.66
N PRO A 104 13.55 1.66 -12.49
CA PRO A 104 14.22 0.46 -12.02
C PRO A 104 13.66 0.02 -10.65
N TYR A 105 13.45 -1.28 -10.43
CA TYR A 105 12.94 -1.81 -9.16
C TYR A 105 13.69 -1.31 -7.92
N PRO A 106 15.04 -1.20 -7.92
CA PRO A 106 15.77 -0.64 -6.78
C PRO A 106 15.44 0.81 -6.46
N ALA A 107 15.01 1.61 -7.45
CA ALA A 107 14.69 3.02 -7.24
C ALA A 107 13.51 3.19 -6.28
N LEU A 108 12.48 2.33 -6.36
CA LEU A 108 11.38 2.32 -5.41
C LEU A 108 11.83 1.86 -4.02
N ASN A 109 12.71 0.85 -3.95
CA ASN A 109 13.24 0.35 -2.67
C ASN A 109 14.03 1.41 -1.90
N SER A 110 14.73 2.29 -2.60
CA SER A 110 15.52 3.38 -2.01
C SER A 110 14.78 4.74 -1.98
N ALA A 111 13.51 4.79 -2.40
CA ALA A 111 12.79 6.06 -2.61
C ALA A 111 12.70 6.93 -1.35
N PHE A 112 12.75 6.32 -0.17
CA PHE A 112 12.64 7.01 1.12
C PHE A 112 13.99 7.21 1.82
N ASP A 113 15.11 6.68 1.31
CA ASP A 113 16.40 6.66 2.01
C ASP A 113 16.88 8.06 2.42
N ALA A 114 16.67 9.06 1.56
CA ALA A 114 17.03 10.45 1.83
C ALA A 114 16.22 11.08 2.98
N LEU A 115 15.02 10.56 3.26
CA LEU A 115 14.17 10.99 4.39
C LEU A 115 14.56 10.31 5.71
N VAL A 116 15.30 9.20 5.64
CA VAL A 116 15.74 8.42 6.80
C VAL A 116 17.27 8.25 6.85
N PRO A 117 18.06 9.34 6.89
CA PRO A 117 19.51 9.25 6.94
C PRO A 117 20.01 8.56 8.23
N PRO A 118 21.26 8.05 8.22
CA PRO A 118 21.87 7.49 9.42
C PRO A 118 21.89 8.48 10.60
N GLY A 119 21.70 7.96 11.82
CA GLY A 119 21.79 8.74 13.07
C GLY A 119 20.44 9.17 13.66
N LEU A 120 19.33 8.93 12.97
CA LEU A 120 17.98 9.16 13.51
C LEU A 120 17.63 8.18 14.64
N GLN A 121 16.86 8.67 15.61
CA GLN A 121 16.33 7.86 16.72
C GLN A 121 14.92 7.40 16.38
N HIS A 122 14.77 6.12 16.03
CA HIS A 122 13.48 5.57 15.64
C HIS A 122 12.83 4.75 16.74
N TYR A 123 11.50 4.84 16.80
CA TYR A 123 10.66 3.98 17.60
C TYR A 123 9.56 3.40 16.71
N TRP A 124 9.42 2.07 16.71
CA TRP A 124 8.50 1.35 15.84
C TRP A 124 7.51 0.53 16.65
N LYS A 125 6.24 0.62 16.27
CA LYS A 125 5.19 -0.32 16.70
C LYS A 125 4.57 -0.94 15.45
N ALA A 126 4.43 -2.25 15.45
CA ALA A 126 3.79 -2.99 14.38
C ALA A 126 2.88 -4.07 14.98
N ASN A 127 1.80 -4.37 14.27
CA ASN A 127 0.94 -5.50 14.59
C ASN A 127 0.42 -6.12 13.30
N PHE A 128 0.17 -7.42 13.31
CA PHE A 128 -0.57 -8.08 12.24
C PHE A 128 -2.06 -8.05 12.56
N VAL A 129 -2.87 -7.79 11.54
CA VAL A 129 -4.32 -7.87 11.61
C VAL A 129 -4.83 -8.72 10.45
N THR A 130 -5.93 -9.43 10.66
CA THR A 130 -6.56 -10.25 9.60
C THR A 130 -7.47 -9.41 8.71
N GLU A 131 -7.88 -8.23 9.17
CA GLU A 131 -8.71 -7.28 8.42
C GLU A 131 -8.37 -5.83 8.80
N LEU A 132 -8.54 -4.93 7.86
CA LEU A 132 -8.58 -3.49 8.11
C LEU A 132 -10.04 -3.08 8.37
N SER A 133 -10.54 -3.34 9.58
CA SER A 133 -11.94 -3.06 9.92
C SER A 133 -12.26 -1.56 9.85
N ASP A 134 -13.54 -1.19 9.74
CA ASP A 134 -13.94 0.23 9.75
C ASP A 134 -13.48 0.93 11.03
N ALA A 135 -13.58 0.26 12.19
CA ALA A 135 -13.06 0.81 13.46
C ALA A 135 -11.54 1.05 13.44
N ALA A 136 -10.78 0.15 12.79
CA ALA A 136 -9.35 0.37 12.59
C ALA A 136 -9.10 1.57 11.67
N ILE A 137 -9.85 1.70 10.57
CA ILE A 137 -9.75 2.87 9.67
C ILE A 137 -10.03 4.16 10.44
N GLU A 138 -11.12 4.24 11.20
CA GLU A 138 -11.46 5.43 11.98
C GLU A 138 -10.35 5.79 12.99
N ALA A 139 -9.73 4.80 13.63
CA ALA A 139 -8.57 5.05 14.50
C ALA A 139 -7.37 5.63 13.71
N HIS A 140 -7.13 5.17 12.49
CA HIS A 140 -6.09 5.75 11.63
C HIS A 140 -6.45 7.16 11.18
N LEU A 141 -7.72 7.50 10.93
CA LEU A 141 -8.13 8.87 10.61
C LEU A 141 -7.89 9.83 11.78
N VAL A 142 -8.06 9.35 13.03
CA VAL A 142 -7.81 10.17 14.23
C VAL A 142 -6.32 10.36 14.51
N HIS A 143 -5.52 9.31 14.37
CA HIS A 143 -4.12 9.30 14.81
C HIS A 143 -3.10 9.50 13.69
N GLY A 144 -3.40 9.02 12.48
CA GLY A 144 -2.53 9.09 11.30
C GLY A 144 -2.08 10.51 10.96
N PRO A 145 -2.97 11.53 10.95
CA PRO A 145 -2.57 12.91 10.68
C PRO A 145 -1.69 13.56 11.75
N ARG A 146 -1.54 12.95 12.94
CA ARG A 146 -0.83 13.52 14.09
C ARG A 146 0.65 13.15 14.13
N LEU A 147 1.27 12.97 12.97
CA LEU A 147 2.69 12.67 12.85
C LEU A 147 3.50 13.80 13.49
N PRO A 148 4.46 13.50 14.37
CA PRO A 148 5.21 14.54 15.08
C PRO A 148 6.34 15.16 14.23
N ALA A 149 6.76 14.50 13.15
CA ALA A 149 7.88 14.92 12.32
C ALA A 149 7.80 14.33 10.91
N VAL A 150 8.49 14.95 9.94
CA VAL A 150 8.52 14.53 8.53
C VAL A 150 9.05 13.11 8.29
N ASN A 151 9.87 12.61 9.21
CA ASN A 151 10.42 11.26 9.18
C ASN A 151 9.59 10.25 9.99
N SER A 152 8.43 10.66 10.51
CA SER A 152 7.47 9.79 11.18
C SER A 152 6.37 9.41 10.20
N THR A 153 5.99 8.14 10.17
CA THR A 153 4.99 7.63 9.23
C THR A 153 4.08 6.59 9.89
N VAL A 154 2.91 6.38 9.30
CA VAL A 154 2.04 5.24 9.60
C VAL A 154 1.79 4.50 8.31
N HIS A 155 2.19 3.24 8.21
CA HIS A 155 2.05 2.41 7.01
C HIS A 155 1.09 1.24 7.25
N ILE A 156 0.30 0.90 6.24
CA ILE A 156 -0.64 -0.23 6.30
C ILE A 156 -0.32 -1.17 5.15
N TYR A 157 0.36 -2.28 5.45
CA TYR A 157 0.84 -3.21 4.43
C TYR A 157 -0.15 -4.35 4.18
N PRO A 158 -0.64 -4.56 2.95
CA PRO A 158 -1.29 -5.81 2.59
C PRO A 158 -0.25 -6.93 2.58
N ILE A 159 -0.54 -8.04 3.27
CA ILE A 159 0.25 -9.26 3.20
C ILE A 159 -0.66 -10.34 2.61
N ASN A 160 -0.67 -10.42 1.28
CA ASN A 160 -1.52 -11.27 0.48
C ASN A 160 -0.70 -12.06 -0.57
N GLY A 161 -1.39 -12.80 -1.44
CA GLY A 161 -0.76 -13.51 -2.57
C GLY A 161 0.20 -14.62 -2.16
N ALA A 162 1.40 -14.58 -2.75
CA ALA A 162 2.38 -15.68 -2.72
C ALA A 162 2.75 -16.19 -1.33
N CYS A 163 2.84 -15.31 -0.33
CA CYS A 163 3.22 -15.67 1.03
C CYS A 163 2.22 -16.63 1.70
N HIS A 164 0.95 -16.63 1.28
CA HIS A 164 -0.09 -17.53 1.80
C HIS A 164 -0.14 -18.90 1.10
N ARG A 165 0.68 -19.13 0.06
CA ARG A 165 0.82 -20.46 -0.57
C ARG A 165 1.76 -21.39 0.20
N VAL A 166 2.57 -20.84 1.11
CA VAL A 166 3.49 -21.60 1.95
C VAL A 166 2.74 -22.11 3.18
N ALA A 167 2.87 -23.40 3.49
CA ALA A 167 2.20 -23.99 4.64
C ALA A 167 2.68 -23.32 5.96
N PRO A 168 1.80 -23.10 6.95
CA PRO A 168 2.15 -22.37 8.18
C PRO A 168 3.27 -22.99 9.02
N ASP A 169 3.57 -24.27 8.80
CA ASP A 169 4.61 -25.05 9.47
C ASP A 169 5.83 -25.34 8.57
N ALA A 170 5.83 -24.89 7.31
CA ALA A 170 6.94 -25.09 6.38
C ALA A 170 8.16 -24.22 6.71
N THR A 171 7.97 -23.12 7.47
CA THR A 171 9.05 -22.25 7.93
C THR A 171 8.76 -21.75 9.35
N ALA A 172 9.76 -21.17 10.03
CA ALA A 172 9.56 -20.52 11.32
C ALA A 172 8.71 -19.23 11.25
N PHE A 173 8.48 -18.70 10.04
CA PHE A 173 7.64 -17.52 9.85
C PHE A 173 6.17 -17.91 9.75
N ARG A 174 5.36 -17.43 10.69
CA ARG A 174 3.93 -17.74 10.77
C ARG A 174 3.10 -16.49 10.55
N LEU A 175 2.41 -16.44 9.41
CA LEU A 175 1.38 -15.43 9.16
C LEU A 175 0.06 -15.81 9.85
N PRO A 176 -0.69 -14.84 10.39
CA PRO A 176 -2.08 -15.09 10.78
C PRO A 176 -2.88 -15.61 9.58
N GLY A 177 -3.79 -16.55 9.83
CA GLY A 177 -4.59 -17.15 8.76
C GLY A 177 -5.41 -16.10 7.99
N ARG A 178 -5.55 -16.32 6.67
CA ARG A 178 -6.45 -15.52 5.82
C ARG A 178 -7.89 -15.68 6.34
N LEU A 179 -8.63 -14.59 6.50
CA LEU A 179 -10.08 -14.72 6.59
C LEU A 179 -10.54 -15.24 5.22
N LEU A 180 -10.95 -16.50 5.15
CA LEU A 180 -11.71 -17.02 4.02
C LEU A 180 -12.96 -16.14 3.92
N ARG A 181 -12.99 -15.16 2.99
CA ARG A 181 -14.24 -14.52 2.60
C ARG A 181 -15.13 -15.62 2.02
N HIS A 182 -15.98 -16.21 2.85
CA HIS A 182 -17.06 -17.09 2.44
C HIS A 182 -17.98 -16.24 1.53
N ARG A 183 -17.80 -16.34 0.21
CA ARG A 183 -18.73 -15.77 -0.76
C ARG A 183 -20.04 -16.55 -0.64
N HIS A 184 -21.01 -16.06 0.12
CA HIS A 184 -22.41 -16.38 -0.14
C HIS A 184 -22.80 -15.68 -1.45
N ARG A 185 -22.64 -16.37 -2.58
CA ARG A 185 -23.41 -16.05 -3.78
C ARG A 185 -24.89 -16.28 -3.43
N ARG A 186 -25.61 -15.23 -3.06
CA ARG A 186 -27.08 -15.25 -3.16
C ARG A 186 -27.40 -15.25 -4.65
N HIS A 187 -27.70 -16.43 -5.19
CA HIS A 187 -28.48 -16.52 -6.41
C HIS A 187 -29.84 -15.89 -6.11
N VAL A 188 -30.07 -14.68 -6.62
CA VAL A 188 -31.43 -14.17 -6.76
C VAL A 188 -32.04 -14.95 -7.91
N ALA A 189 -32.79 -16.00 -7.58
CA ALA A 189 -33.65 -16.67 -8.53
C ALA A 189 -34.73 -15.67 -8.96
N GLY A 190 -34.68 -15.22 -10.22
CA GLY A 190 -35.78 -14.48 -10.82
C GLY A 190 -37.04 -15.35 -10.93
N PRO A 191 -38.25 -14.76 -10.96
CA PRO A 191 -39.49 -15.53 -10.97
C PRO A 191 -39.64 -16.27 -12.30
N ARG A 192 -39.95 -17.57 -12.23
CA ARG A 192 -40.44 -18.33 -13.39
C ARG A 192 -41.82 -17.80 -13.75
N ARG A 193 -41.97 -17.28 -14.97
CA ARG A 193 -43.30 -17.07 -15.57
C ARG A 193 -43.85 -18.44 -16.00
N GLN A 194 -45.08 -18.73 -15.57
CA GLN A 194 -45.99 -19.63 -16.30
C GLN A 194 -46.77 -18.79 -17.31
#